data_AF-A0A919YGB1-F1
#
_entry.id   AF-A0A919YGB1-F1
#
_cell.length_a   1.000
_cell.length_b   1.000
_cell.length_c   1.000
_cell.angle_alpha   90.00
_cell.angle_beta   90.00
_cell.angle_gamma   90.00
#
_symmetry.space_group_name_H-M   'P 1'
#
loop_
_entity.id
_entity.type
_entity.pdbx_description
1 polymer ?
#
loop_
_entity_poly.entity_id
_entity_poly.type
_entity_poly.pdbx_seq_one_letter_code
_entity_poly.pdbx_strand_id
1 'polypeptide(L)'
;MIKLKDIGRFEELPEIAMDIYTGNIPGLEAAMAAGWDIEEGIVLSKYITLSPLDLALISERLDVVKLLVERGADLNVSNNPSFLRAVRYCKEDIVRYVAAQGAKLDMLNQVGSGAYSQAYYGNKKNIPLIHELGLDIKLHGGAVLRQAVSDHDLKTIAYLLEHGVDINYNQPDMVYPYRATPLTVAARMGNPAMVKYLVEHGADVTLAEKDGERPYTIAVSNKDTVLADYLKSLEPAEFHNLENKKHELKKYKLTDELISFLTGDKLRLELAQNEYEIGYIDFFTLTDTIEMKVGRQKLLRLSADFDNYSHLQLVWNPKKKGLIGCYDVEHQEYADLCSFAEFLAQPEMYLIKFLEGEL
;
A
#
# COMPACT_ATOMS: atom_id res chain seq x y z
N MET A 1 3.05 -4.99 -35.64
CA MET A 1 2.31 -4.76 -34.38
C MET A 1 3.01 -3.65 -33.62
N ILE A 2 2.31 -2.55 -33.41
CA ILE A 2 2.80 -1.34 -32.76
C ILE A 2 2.71 -1.54 -31.25
N LYS A 3 3.79 -1.26 -30.52
CA LYS A 3 3.85 -1.46 -29.06
C LYS A 3 4.01 -0.11 -28.36
N LEU A 4 3.04 0.23 -27.51
CA LEU A 4 3.07 1.41 -26.66
C LEU A 4 3.31 0.98 -25.22
N LYS A 5 4.57 0.73 -24.86
CA LYS A 5 5.02 0.40 -23.48
C LYS A 5 4.09 -0.62 -22.78
N ASP A 6 3.49 -0.23 -21.65
CA ASP A 6 2.50 -0.96 -20.84
C ASP A 6 1.05 -0.63 -21.22
N ILE A 7 0.82 0.30 -22.16
CA ILE A 7 -0.51 0.66 -22.67
C ILE A 7 -1.09 -0.48 -23.52
N GLY A 8 -0.27 -1.10 -24.36
CA GLY A 8 -0.71 -2.25 -25.14
C GLY A 8 0.02 -2.47 -26.45
N ARG A 9 -0.57 -3.38 -27.24
CA ARG A 9 -0.14 -3.71 -28.60
C ARG A 9 -1.31 -3.49 -29.54
N PHE A 10 -1.04 -2.86 -30.67
CA PHE A 10 -2.04 -2.43 -31.64
C PHE A 10 -1.63 -2.96 -33.03
N GLU A 11 -2.59 -3.42 -33.81
CA GLU A 11 -2.35 -3.82 -35.19
C GLU A 11 -2.12 -2.57 -36.06
N GLU A 12 -3.01 -1.59 -35.90
CA GLU A 12 -2.96 -0.27 -36.51
C GLU A 12 -3.25 0.82 -35.46
N LEU A 13 -2.86 2.05 -35.76
CA LEU A 13 -3.21 3.24 -35.01
C LEU A 13 -4.00 4.18 -35.93
N PRO A 14 -4.92 5.00 -35.38
CA PRO A 14 -5.49 6.13 -36.12
C PRO A 14 -4.39 6.98 -36.75
N GLU A 15 -4.67 7.63 -37.88
CA GLU A 15 -3.69 8.38 -38.69
C GLU A 15 -2.85 9.34 -37.84
N ILE A 16 -3.50 10.21 -37.06
CA ILE A 16 -2.82 11.15 -36.15
C ILE A 16 -1.95 10.42 -35.11
N ALA A 17 -2.42 9.32 -34.54
CA ALA A 17 -1.63 8.54 -33.59
C ALA A 17 -0.43 7.88 -34.26
N MET A 18 -0.55 7.45 -35.52
CA MET A 18 0.56 6.91 -36.30
C MET A 18 1.59 8.00 -36.63
N ASP A 19 1.15 9.20 -36.97
CA ASP A 19 2.04 10.35 -37.20
C ASP A 19 2.81 10.73 -35.94
N ILE A 20 2.14 10.77 -34.78
CA ILE A 20 2.81 10.95 -33.48
C ILE A 20 3.79 9.82 -33.23
N TYR A 21 3.36 8.56 -33.38
CA TYR A 21 4.18 7.39 -33.08
C TYR A 21 5.43 7.28 -33.96
N THR A 22 5.35 7.69 -35.22
CA THR A 22 6.47 7.67 -36.17
C THR A 22 7.31 8.93 -36.16
N GLY A 23 6.80 10.03 -35.58
CA GLY A 23 7.46 11.33 -35.58
C GLY A 23 7.28 12.12 -36.88
N ASN A 24 6.14 11.95 -37.57
CA ASN A 24 5.83 12.63 -38.83
C ASN A 24 5.42 14.09 -38.59
N ILE A 25 6.40 14.97 -38.36
CA ILE A 25 6.16 16.41 -38.14
C ILE A 25 5.34 17.05 -39.27
N PRO A 26 5.64 16.86 -40.57
CA PRO A 26 4.85 17.46 -41.64
C PRO A 26 3.38 17.01 -41.64
N GLY A 27 3.10 15.74 -41.32
CA GLY A 27 1.73 15.23 -41.19
C GLY A 27 0.97 15.91 -40.06
N LEU A 28 1.60 16.05 -38.90
CA LEU A 28 1.01 16.73 -37.74
C LEU A 28 0.77 18.22 -38.00
N GLU A 29 1.70 18.91 -38.66
CA GLU A 29 1.51 20.31 -39.03
C GLU A 29 0.37 20.50 -40.03
N ALA A 30 0.25 19.59 -41.01
CA ALA A 30 -0.87 19.59 -41.96
C ALA A 30 -2.20 19.33 -41.25
N ALA A 31 -2.25 18.39 -40.31
CA ALA A 31 -3.42 18.10 -39.50
C ALA A 31 -3.85 19.32 -38.66
N MET A 32 -2.89 20.00 -38.00
CA MET A 32 -3.17 21.23 -37.26
C MET A 32 -3.68 22.35 -38.18
N ALA A 33 -3.11 22.49 -39.39
CA ALA A 33 -3.59 23.45 -40.39
C ALA A 33 -5.02 23.11 -40.88
N ALA A 34 -5.39 21.84 -40.87
CA ALA A 34 -6.74 21.36 -41.16
C ALA A 34 -7.72 21.47 -39.97
N GLY A 35 -7.26 22.00 -38.82
CA GLY A 35 -8.10 22.24 -37.64
C GLY A 35 -8.15 21.09 -36.64
N TRP A 36 -7.21 20.16 -36.66
CA TRP A 36 -7.08 19.14 -35.62
C TRP A 36 -6.80 19.80 -34.25
N ASP A 37 -7.60 19.43 -33.24
CA ASP A 37 -7.42 19.85 -31.86
C ASP A 37 -6.36 18.98 -31.16
N ILE A 38 -5.26 19.62 -30.76
CA ILE A 38 -4.12 18.96 -30.10
C ILE A 38 -4.41 18.51 -28.66
N GLU A 39 -5.55 18.92 -28.09
CA GLU A 39 -6.01 18.47 -26.78
C GLU A 39 -7.05 17.33 -26.89
N GLU A 40 -7.60 17.09 -28.08
CA GLU A 40 -8.60 16.04 -28.27
C GLU A 40 -7.96 14.65 -28.13
N GLY A 41 -8.55 13.84 -27.25
CA GLY A 41 -8.08 12.49 -26.98
C GLY A 41 -8.19 11.57 -28.21
N ILE A 42 -7.11 10.87 -28.53
CA ILE A 42 -7.05 9.90 -29.61
C ILE A 42 -7.49 8.53 -29.09
N VAL A 43 -8.61 8.03 -29.61
CA VAL A 43 -9.15 6.71 -29.27
C VAL A 43 -8.31 5.63 -29.96
N LEU A 44 -7.58 4.83 -29.18
CA LEU A 44 -6.77 3.72 -29.68
C LEU A 44 -7.50 2.39 -29.61
N SER A 45 -8.47 2.26 -28.70
CA SER A 45 -9.35 1.10 -28.57
C SER A 45 -10.59 1.46 -27.75
N LYS A 46 -11.50 0.49 -27.56
CA LYS A 46 -12.69 0.64 -26.69
C LYS A 46 -12.37 1.15 -25.28
N TYR A 47 -11.19 0.87 -24.76
CA TYR A 47 -10.82 1.19 -23.37
C TYR A 47 -9.64 2.16 -23.25
N ILE A 48 -9.07 2.60 -24.38
CA ILE A 48 -7.84 3.39 -24.39
C ILE A 48 -8.06 4.64 -25.22
N THR A 49 -7.97 5.78 -24.55
CA THR A 49 -7.90 7.11 -25.17
C THR A 49 -6.71 7.83 -24.54
N LEU A 50 -5.84 8.40 -25.37
CA LEU A 50 -4.66 9.16 -24.92
C LEU A 50 -4.71 10.56 -25.50
N SER A 51 -4.28 11.56 -24.75
CA SER A 51 -3.99 12.86 -25.36
C SER A 51 -2.84 12.72 -26.37
N PRO A 52 -2.76 13.60 -27.37
CA PRO A 52 -1.64 13.61 -28.33
C PRO A 52 -0.29 13.72 -27.63
N LEU A 53 -0.19 14.55 -26.60
CA LEU A 53 1.03 14.71 -25.80
C LEU A 53 1.40 13.44 -25.01
N ASP A 54 0.43 12.77 -24.39
CA ASP A 54 0.68 11.50 -23.69
C ASP A 54 1.24 10.45 -24.66
N LEU A 55 0.66 10.33 -25.86
CA LEU A 55 1.15 9.40 -26.87
C LEU A 55 2.57 9.74 -27.33
N ALA A 56 2.89 11.03 -27.50
CA ALA A 56 4.23 11.48 -27.84
C ALA A 56 5.26 11.15 -26.75
N LEU A 57 4.90 11.32 -25.47
CA LEU A 57 5.74 10.97 -24.33
C LEU A 57 5.93 9.45 -24.20
N ILE A 58 4.85 8.67 -24.31
CA ILE A 58 4.91 7.20 -24.24
C ILE A 58 5.75 6.62 -25.39
N SER A 59 5.71 7.26 -26.55
CA SER A 59 6.48 6.90 -27.75
C SER A 59 7.89 7.51 -27.77
N GLU A 60 8.27 8.28 -26.76
CA GLU A 60 9.57 8.95 -26.62
C GLU A 60 9.94 9.82 -27.85
N ARG A 61 8.97 10.56 -28.41
CA ARG A 61 9.16 11.39 -29.60
C ARG A 61 9.41 12.85 -29.21
N LEU A 62 10.66 13.18 -28.88
CA LEU A 62 11.03 14.52 -28.42
C LEU A 62 10.59 15.64 -29.39
N ASP A 63 10.76 15.45 -30.70
CA ASP A 63 10.39 16.50 -31.66
C ASP A 63 8.87 16.71 -31.75
N VAL A 64 8.08 15.66 -31.56
CA VAL A 64 6.62 15.77 -31.47
C VAL A 64 6.20 16.42 -30.15
N VAL A 65 6.85 16.05 -29.03
CA VAL A 65 6.63 16.71 -27.73
C VAL A 65 6.92 18.21 -27.83
N LYS A 66 8.04 18.59 -28.49
CA LYS A 66 8.37 19.99 -28.73
C LYS A 66 7.30 20.71 -29.54
N LEU A 67 6.93 20.14 -30.68
CA LEU A 67 5.87 20.69 -31.53
C LEU A 67 4.58 20.92 -30.73
N LEU A 68 4.07 19.90 -30.03
CA LEU A 68 2.81 20.01 -29.28
C LEU A 68 2.88 21.08 -28.18
N VAL A 69 4.00 21.16 -27.45
CA VAL A 69 4.19 22.16 -26.40
C VAL A 69 4.32 23.58 -26.98
N GLU A 70 5.02 23.75 -28.10
CA GLU A 70 5.12 25.03 -28.81
C GLU A 70 3.75 25.51 -29.35
N ARG A 71 2.83 24.57 -29.63
CA ARG A 71 1.44 24.87 -30.01
C ARG A 71 0.49 25.02 -28.82
N GLY A 72 1.01 24.99 -27.59
CA GLY A 72 0.26 25.31 -26.38
C GLY A 72 -0.40 24.12 -25.67
N ALA A 73 0.08 22.90 -25.89
CA ALA A 73 -0.42 21.73 -25.15
C ALA A 73 -0.30 21.93 -23.62
N ASP A 74 -1.37 21.63 -22.88
CA ASP A 74 -1.41 21.78 -21.42
C ASP A 74 -0.60 20.68 -20.72
N LEU A 75 0.50 21.09 -20.07
CA LEU A 75 1.38 20.19 -19.32
C LEU A 75 0.80 19.79 -17.95
N ASN A 76 -0.22 20.49 -17.49
CA ASN A 76 -0.69 20.49 -16.10
C ASN A 76 -2.15 20.06 -15.97
N VAL A 77 -2.64 19.21 -16.88
CA VAL A 77 -3.99 18.63 -16.83
C VAL A 77 -4.20 17.93 -15.49
N SER A 78 -5.29 18.31 -14.80
CA SER A 78 -5.64 17.73 -13.50
C SER A 78 -5.75 16.20 -13.59
N ASN A 79 -5.16 15.50 -12.63
CA ASN A 79 -5.11 14.02 -12.55
C ASN A 79 -4.40 13.31 -13.72
N ASN A 80 -3.87 14.03 -14.72
CA ASN A 80 -3.05 13.50 -15.81
C ASN A 80 -1.91 14.46 -16.24
N PRO A 81 -1.08 14.96 -15.31
CA PRO A 81 0.02 15.87 -15.65
C PRO A 81 1.11 15.19 -16.49
N SER A 82 1.63 15.93 -17.48
CA SER A 82 2.61 15.40 -18.43
C SER A 82 3.93 15.00 -17.80
N PHE A 83 4.34 15.67 -16.70
CA PHE A 83 5.57 15.33 -16.00
C PHE A 83 5.58 13.87 -15.50
N LEU A 84 4.43 13.35 -15.07
CA LEU A 84 4.29 11.97 -14.61
C LEU A 84 4.51 10.95 -15.73
N ARG A 85 4.03 11.23 -16.95
CA ARG A 85 4.28 10.40 -18.14
C ARG A 85 5.75 10.48 -18.57
N ALA A 86 6.31 11.69 -18.56
CA ALA A 86 7.70 11.90 -18.90
C ALA A 86 8.63 11.07 -17.99
N VAL A 87 8.49 11.17 -16.68
CA VAL A 87 9.37 10.43 -15.76
C VAL A 87 9.13 8.92 -15.77
N ARG A 88 7.94 8.45 -16.12
CA ARG A 88 7.65 7.02 -16.25
C ARG A 88 8.27 6.40 -17.50
N TYR A 89 8.18 7.07 -18.65
CA TYR A 89 8.46 6.45 -19.94
C TYR A 89 9.71 6.98 -20.66
N CYS A 90 10.09 8.23 -20.40
CA CYS A 90 11.09 8.93 -21.19
C CYS A 90 12.48 8.90 -20.56
N LYS A 91 13.46 9.28 -21.39
CA LYS A 91 14.83 9.61 -20.99
C LYS A 91 14.95 11.06 -20.53
N GLU A 92 16.12 11.37 -19.98
CA GLU A 92 16.44 12.64 -19.33
C GLU A 92 16.19 13.88 -20.19
N ASP A 93 16.48 13.82 -21.50
CA ASP A 93 16.29 14.93 -22.44
C ASP A 93 14.83 15.40 -22.50
N ILE A 94 13.88 14.46 -22.62
CA ILE A 94 12.45 14.77 -22.64
C ILE A 94 11.97 15.22 -21.26
N VAL A 95 12.41 14.56 -20.18
CA VAL A 95 12.01 14.93 -18.81
C VAL A 95 12.45 16.36 -18.48
N ARG A 96 13.70 16.72 -18.79
CA ARG A 96 14.22 18.08 -18.61
C ARG A 96 13.48 19.09 -19.49
N TYR A 97 13.19 18.74 -20.74
CA TYR A 97 12.42 19.61 -21.63
C TYR A 97 11.04 19.92 -21.03
N VAL A 98 10.26 18.91 -20.65
CA VAL A 98 8.91 19.09 -20.09
C VAL A 98 8.94 19.92 -18.80
N ALA A 99 9.91 19.68 -17.90
CA ALA A 99 10.09 20.51 -16.71
C ALA A 99 10.44 21.97 -17.05
N ALA A 100 11.34 22.20 -18.01
CA ALA A 100 11.74 23.54 -18.45
C ALA A 100 10.59 24.32 -19.11
N GLN A 101 9.60 23.63 -19.70
CA GLN A 101 8.40 24.23 -20.27
C GLN A 101 7.28 24.48 -19.25
N GLY A 102 7.55 24.32 -17.95
CA GLY A 102 6.61 24.70 -16.88
C GLY A 102 5.63 23.61 -16.47
N ALA A 103 5.93 22.33 -16.74
CA ALA A 103 5.22 21.24 -16.09
C ALA A 103 5.44 21.29 -14.57
N LYS A 104 4.37 21.10 -13.79
CA LYS A 104 4.43 21.01 -12.33
C LYS A 104 4.89 19.62 -11.92
N LEU A 105 5.92 19.57 -11.07
CA LEU A 105 6.58 18.33 -10.66
C LEU A 105 5.82 17.58 -9.56
N ASP A 106 5.05 18.29 -8.75
CA ASP A 106 4.39 17.82 -7.52
C ASP A 106 2.94 17.36 -7.72
N MET A 107 2.43 17.44 -8.96
CA MET A 107 1.08 16.99 -9.27
C MET A 107 0.92 15.47 -9.13
N LEU A 108 -0.31 15.06 -8.80
CA LEU A 108 -0.71 13.67 -8.63
C LEU A 108 -1.64 13.25 -9.76
N ASN A 109 -1.62 11.95 -10.10
CA ASN A 109 -2.61 11.35 -10.97
C ASN A 109 -3.89 10.95 -10.21
N GLN A 110 -4.84 10.31 -10.90
CA GLN A 110 -6.16 9.95 -10.36
C GLN A 110 -6.11 9.02 -9.13
N VAL A 111 -5.01 8.28 -8.96
CA VAL A 111 -4.80 7.34 -7.85
C VAL A 111 -3.89 7.93 -6.77
N GLY A 112 -3.63 9.24 -6.81
CA GLY A 112 -2.78 9.93 -5.83
C GLY A 112 -1.28 9.65 -6.00
N SER A 113 -0.85 9.13 -7.16
CA SER A 113 0.55 8.80 -7.43
C SER A 113 1.30 9.98 -8.06
N GLY A 114 2.45 10.33 -7.49
CA GLY A 114 3.32 11.44 -7.94
C GLY A 114 4.58 10.98 -8.70
N ALA A 115 5.47 11.92 -8.99
CA ALA A 115 6.59 11.71 -9.92
C ALA A 115 7.55 10.59 -9.50
N TYR A 116 7.93 10.53 -8.22
CA TYR A 116 8.82 9.47 -7.73
C TYR A 116 8.22 8.08 -7.90
N SER A 117 6.93 7.89 -7.59
CA SER A 117 6.24 6.62 -7.80
C SER A 117 6.15 6.26 -9.28
N GLN A 118 5.88 7.23 -10.15
CA GLN A 118 5.81 6.99 -11.60
C GLN A 118 7.16 6.63 -12.21
N ALA A 119 8.25 7.27 -11.77
CA ALA A 119 9.59 6.82 -12.10
C ALA A 119 9.86 5.41 -11.54
N TYR A 120 9.45 5.13 -10.30
CA TYR A 120 9.70 3.83 -9.66
C TYR A 120 9.08 2.65 -10.42
N TYR A 121 7.82 2.76 -10.85
CA TYR A 121 7.13 1.71 -11.61
C TYR A 121 7.48 1.69 -13.11
N GLY A 122 8.11 2.75 -13.62
CA GLY A 122 8.54 2.86 -15.01
C GLY A 122 10.07 2.92 -15.11
N ASN A 123 10.60 4.13 -15.28
CA ASN A 123 12.02 4.38 -15.40
C ASN A 123 12.66 4.85 -14.08
N LYS A 124 13.08 3.89 -13.23
CA LYS A 124 13.73 4.17 -11.93
C LYS A 124 14.94 5.09 -12.02
N LYS A 125 15.61 5.16 -13.19
CA LYS A 125 16.75 6.07 -13.42
C LYS A 125 16.37 7.54 -13.36
N ASN A 126 15.07 7.86 -13.46
CA ASN A 126 14.58 9.23 -13.34
C ASN A 126 14.39 9.67 -11.87
N ILE A 127 14.51 8.78 -10.87
CA ILE A 127 14.40 9.17 -9.45
C ILE A 127 15.44 10.25 -9.07
N PRO A 128 16.75 10.08 -9.36
CA PRO A 128 17.72 11.15 -9.11
C PRO A 128 17.46 12.42 -9.92
N LEU A 129 16.99 12.27 -11.17
CA LEU A 129 16.69 13.41 -12.03
C LEU A 129 15.54 14.26 -11.48
N ILE A 130 14.47 13.62 -10.96
CA ILE A 130 13.36 14.32 -10.32
C ILE A 130 13.85 15.16 -9.13
N HIS A 131 14.76 14.59 -8.34
CA HIS A 131 15.37 15.29 -7.22
C HIS A 131 16.23 16.48 -7.68
N GLU A 132 17.06 16.29 -8.70
CA GLU A 132 17.88 17.34 -9.30
C GLU A 132 17.05 18.50 -9.86
N LEU A 133 15.87 18.20 -10.43
CA LEU A 133 14.92 19.20 -10.94
C LEU A 133 14.17 19.97 -9.84
N GLY A 134 14.41 19.63 -8.56
CA GLY A 134 13.94 20.41 -7.42
C GLY A 134 12.68 19.89 -6.71
N LEU A 135 12.15 18.71 -7.08
CA LEU A 135 11.08 18.09 -6.29
C LEU A 135 11.65 17.47 -5.02
N ASP A 136 11.22 17.93 -3.85
CA ASP A 136 11.76 17.48 -2.56
C ASP A 136 11.50 15.99 -2.34
N ILE A 137 12.58 15.20 -2.37
CA ILE A 137 12.50 13.75 -2.19
C ILE A 137 12.06 13.37 -0.78
N LYS A 138 12.32 14.20 0.23
CA LYS A 138 11.94 13.93 1.63
C LYS A 138 10.43 13.96 1.79
N LEU A 139 9.76 14.88 1.11
CA LEU A 139 8.30 15.05 1.18
C LEU A 139 7.56 14.03 0.30
N HIS A 140 8.15 13.61 -0.82
CA HIS A 140 7.45 12.82 -1.83
C HIS A 140 7.98 11.38 -2.02
N GLY A 141 9.09 11.01 -1.37
CA GLY A 141 9.75 9.71 -1.54
C GLY A 141 9.25 8.59 -0.63
N GLY A 142 8.48 8.89 0.41
CA GLY A 142 8.09 7.91 1.45
C GLY A 142 7.28 6.72 0.92
N ALA A 143 6.31 6.96 0.03
CA ALA A 143 5.55 5.88 -0.61
C ALA A 143 6.44 4.96 -1.46
N VAL A 144 7.45 5.54 -2.13
CA VAL A 144 8.43 4.78 -2.92
C VAL A 144 9.36 3.98 -2.02
N LEU A 145 9.80 4.52 -0.88
CA LEU A 145 10.60 3.78 0.10
C LEU A 145 9.85 2.52 0.57
N ARG A 146 8.58 2.69 0.96
CA ARG A 146 7.74 1.58 1.41
C ARG A 146 7.55 0.52 0.31
N GLN A 147 7.28 0.93 -0.93
CA GLN A 147 7.18 -0.01 -2.06
C GLN A 147 8.51 -0.70 -2.35
N ALA A 148 9.63 0.02 -2.33
CA ALA A 148 10.96 -0.55 -2.58
C ALA A 148 11.34 -1.61 -1.54
N VAL A 149 10.89 -1.46 -0.28
CA VAL A 149 11.02 -2.51 0.73
C VAL A 149 10.23 -3.76 0.35
N SER A 150 8.97 -3.60 -0.08
CA SER A 150 8.12 -4.70 -0.55
C SER A 150 8.75 -5.44 -1.74
N ASP A 151 9.39 -4.71 -2.65
CA ASP A 151 10.03 -5.28 -3.85
C ASP A 151 11.47 -5.74 -3.60
N HIS A 152 11.99 -5.57 -2.39
CA HIS A 152 13.38 -5.84 -2.00
C HIS A 152 14.43 -5.07 -2.82
N ASP A 153 14.10 -3.87 -3.30
CA ASP A 153 14.98 -3.01 -4.10
C ASP A 153 15.92 -2.19 -3.20
N LEU A 154 16.95 -2.86 -2.67
CA LEU A 154 17.97 -2.25 -1.81
C LEU A 154 18.65 -1.03 -2.44
N LYS A 155 18.79 -0.99 -3.77
CA LYS A 155 19.43 0.14 -4.45
C LYS A 155 18.58 1.41 -4.32
N THR A 156 17.27 1.29 -4.56
CA THR A 156 16.35 2.41 -4.40
C THR A 156 16.20 2.78 -2.92
N ILE A 157 16.10 1.79 -2.03
CA ILE A 157 16.04 2.03 -0.57
C ILE A 157 17.26 2.84 -0.11
N ALA A 158 18.47 2.40 -0.44
CA ALA A 158 19.70 3.09 -0.05
C ALA A 158 19.73 4.54 -0.56
N TYR A 159 19.39 4.75 -1.84
CA TYR A 159 19.33 6.10 -2.42
C TYR A 159 18.34 7.01 -1.69
N LEU A 160 17.13 6.52 -1.39
CA LEU A 160 16.10 7.30 -0.71
C LEU A 160 16.52 7.67 0.73
N LEU A 161 17.08 6.71 1.47
CA LEU A 161 17.56 6.94 2.83
C LEU A 161 18.75 7.91 2.87
N GLU A 162 19.70 7.79 1.94
CA GLU A 162 20.84 8.71 1.80
C GLU A 162 20.38 10.16 1.57
N HIS A 163 19.25 10.35 0.89
CA HIS A 163 18.67 11.68 0.65
C HIS A 163 17.63 12.10 1.69
N GLY A 164 17.55 11.37 2.81
CA GLY A 164 16.78 11.75 3.99
C GLY A 164 15.27 11.53 3.88
N VAL A 165 14.83 10.60 3.03
CA VAL A 165 13.45 10.10 3.08
C VAL A 165 13.20 9.46 4.45
N ASP A 166 12.06 9.79 5.05
CA ASP A 166 11.68 9.28 6.37
C ASP A 166 11.52 7.74 6.34
N ILE A 167 12.43 7.04 7.03
CA ILE A 167 12.41 5.59 7.19
C ILE A 167 11.15 5.08 7.90
N ASN A 168 10.47 5.97 8.63
CA ASN A 168 9.27 5.71 9.40
C ASN A 168 7.98 6.17 8.69
N TYR A 169 8.03 6.44 7.39
CA TYR A 169 6.88 6.87 6.59
C TYR A 169 5.65 5.97 6.82
N ASN A 170 4.53 6.55 7.26
CA ASN A 170 3.32 5.79 7.63
C ASN A 170 2.02 6.44 7.14
N GLN A 171 2.04 7.14 6.00
CA GLN A 171 0.81 7.71 5.43
C GLN A 171 -0.02 6.64 4.71
N PRO A 172 -1.36 6.74 4.72
CA PRO A 172 -2.21 5.82 3.98
C PRO A 172 -2.12 6.10 2.47
N ASP A 173 -2.21 5.04 1.67
CA ASP A 173 -2.43 5.13 0.22
C ASP A 173 -3.34 3.97 -0.23
N MET A 174 -3.53 3.81 -1.54
CA MET A 174 -4.39 2.75 -2.10
C MET A 174 -3.86 1.33 -1.86
N VAL A 175 -2.55 1.16 -1.63
CA VAL A 175 -1.93 -0.14 -1.38
C VAL A 175 -1.89 -0.45 0.12
N TYR A 176 -1.62 0.55 0.94
CA TYR A 176 -1.47 0.46 2.39
C TYR A 176 -2.43 1.41 3.12
N PRO A 177 -3.76 1.18 3.05
CA PRO A 177 -4.76 2.04 3.70
C PRO A 177 -4.64 1.99 5.23
N TYR A 178 -4.04 0.94 5.77
CA TYR A 178 -3.76 0.71 7.18
C TYR A 178 -2.45 1.38 7.65
N ARG A 179 -1.84 2.26 6.85
CA ARG A 179 -0.69 3.10 7.28
C ARG A 179 0.57 2.29 7.64
N ALA A 180 0.89 1.28 6.84
CA ALA A 180 2.11 0.50 7.02
C ALA A 180 3.39 1.35 7.06
N THR A 181 4.33 1.04 7.95
CA THR A 181 5.70 1.56 7.86
C THR A 181 6.51 0.68 6.91
N PRO A 182 7.64 1.16 6.35
CA PRO A 182 8.56 0.27 5.65
C PRO A 182 8.98 -0.95 6.49
N LEU A 183 9.18 -0.77 7.80
CA LEU A 183 9.55 -1.86 8.71
C LEU A 183 8.44 -2.90 8.89
N THR A 184 7.17 -2.49 9.02
CA THR A 184 6.05 -3.44 9.13
C THR A 184 5.82 -4.18 7.82
N VAL A 185 6.04 -3.55 6.67
CA VAL A 185 6.04 -4.23 5.35
C VAL A 185 7.14 -5.30 5.30
N ALA A 186 8.37 -5.00 5.74
CA ALA A 186 9.46 -5.97 5.77
C ALA A 186 9.16 -7.17 6.68
N ALA A 187 8.57 -6.94 7.86
CA ALA A 187 8.15 -7.98 8.78
C ALA A 187 7.03 -8.86 8.18
N ARG A 188 6.03 -8.24 7.54
CA ARG A 188 4.90 -8.94 6.91
C ARG A 188 5.35 -9.83 5.74
N MET A 189 6.37 -9.40 5.00
CA MET A 189 6.97 -10.18 3.92
C MET A 189 7.88 -11.32 4.41
N GLY A 190 8.07 -11.47 5.73
CA GLY A 190 8.95 -12.50 6.29
C GLY A 190 10.40 -12.33 5.84
N ASN A 191 10.89 -11.09 5.75
CA ASN A 191 12.26 -10.79 5.35
C ASN A 191 13.11 -10.23 6.52
N PRO A 192 13.65 -11.09 7.40
CA PRO A 192 14.49 -10.66 8.52
C PRO A 192 15.72 -9.85 8.13
N ALA A 193 16.30 -10.07 6.95
CA ALA A 193 17.45 -9.31 6.47
C ALA A 193 17.08 -7.86 6.20
N MET A 194 15.93 -7.62 5.56
CA MET A 194 15.40 -6.28 5.34
C MET A 194 14.98 -5.61 6.66
N VAL A 195 14.38 -6.36 7.58
CA VAL A 195 14.05 -5.85 8.93
C VAL A 195 15.32 -5.36 9.64
N LYS A 196 16.37 -6.18 9.70
CA LYS A 196 17.65 -5.79 10.32
C LYS A 196 18.27 -4.57 9.63
N TYR A 197 18.29 -4.55 8.30
CA TYR A 197 18.78 -3.41 7.54
C TYR A 197 18.04 -2.12 7.92
N LEU A 198 16.71 -2.12 7.94
CA LEU A 198 15.93 -0.94 8.29
C LEU A 198 16.17 -0.49 9.75
N VAL A 199 16.24 -1.44 10.69
CA VAL A 199 16.56 -1.15 12.11
C VAL A 199 17.96 -0.53 12.25
N GLU A 200 18.96 -1.08 11.57
CA GLU A 200 20.33 -0.53 11.56
C GLU A 200 20.39 0.90 11.00
N HIS A 201 19.42 1.28 10.16
CA HIS A 201 19.27 2.62 9.60
C HIS A 201 18.28 3.51 10.38
N GLY A 202 17.85 3.07 11.57
CA GLY A 202 17.05 3.89 12.49
C GLY A 202 15.54 3.77 12.35
N ALA A 203 15.03 2.69 11.75
CA ALA A 203 13.60 2.40 11.77
C ALA A 203 13.12 2.17 13.20
N ASP A 204 12.01 2.81 13.57
CA ASP A 204 11.40 2.70 14.89
C ASP A 204 10.55 1.43 14.96
N VAL A 205 11.02 0.45 15.74
CA VAL A 205 10.34 -0.83 15.96
C VAL A 205 9.02 -0.70 16.71
N THR A 206 8.74 0.45 17.34
CA THR A 206 7.55 0.67 18.16
C THR A 206 6.38 1.30 17.40
N LEU A 207 6.62 1.77 16.17
CA LEU A 207 5.58 2.42 15.38
C LEU A 207 4.51 1.42 14.92
N ALA A 208 3.31 1.66 15.39
CA ALA A 208 2.13 0.90 15.02
C ALA A 208 1.44 1.47 13.78
N GLU A 209 0.90 0.57 12.97
CA GLU A 209 -0.03 0.82 11.89
C GLU A 209 -1.38 1.33 12.44
N LYS A 210 -2.29 1.72 11.55
CA LYS A 210 -3.63 2.25 11.92
C LYS A 210 -4.39 1.33 12.86
N ASP A 211 -4.23 0.02 12.69
CA ASP A 211 -4.95 -1.02 13.43
C ASP A 211 -4.13 -1.59 14.59
N GLY A 212 -3.06 -0.91 14.99
CA GLY A 212 -2.25 -1.24 16.17
C GLY A 212 -1.15 -2.27 15.93
N GLU A 213 -1.05 -2.85 14.72
CA GLU A 213 0.02 -3.77 14.37
C GLU A 213 1.38 -3.06 14.37
N ARG A 214 2.35 -3.64 15.07
CA ARG A 214 3.76 -3.23 15.05
C ARG A 214 4.60 -4.39 14.50
N PRO A 215 5.87 -4.16 14.10
CA PRO A 215 6.73 -5.20 13.56
C PRO A 215 6.74 -6.50 14.39
N TYR A 216 6.83 -6.39 15.72
CA TYR A 216 6.83 -7.55 16.62
C TYR A 216 5.53 -8.36 16.54
N THR A 217 4.36 -7.72 16.59
CA THR A 217 3.08 -8.45 16.57
C THR A 217 2.85 -9.11 15.21
N ILE A 218 3.33 -8.49 14.11
CA ILE A 218 3.30 -9.11 12.78
C ILE A 218 4.18 -10.37 12.74
N ALA A 219 5.39 -10.32 13.32
CA ALA A 219 6.26 -11.50 13.41
C ALA A 219 5.63 -12.63 14.23
N VAL A 220 4.91 -12.31 15.32
CA VAL A 220 4.14 -13.28 16.10
C VAL A 220 3.01 -13.89 15.27
N SER A 221 2.20 -13.09 14.57
CA SER A 221 1.14 -13.59 13.68
C SER A 221 1.68 -14.50 12.58
N ASN A 222 2.85 -14.16 12.02
CA ASN A 222 3.54 -14.96 11.00
C ASN A 222 4.24 -16.21 11.56
N LYS A 223 4.20 -16.43 12.88
CA LYS A 223 4.88 -17.55 13.57
C LYS A 223 6.40 -17.54 13.39
N ASP A 224 6.99 -16.38 13.06
CA ASP A 224 8.43 -16.19 12.96
C ASP A 224 9.00 -15.83 14.33
N THR A 225 9.21 -16.87 15.14
CA THR A 225 9.73 -16.75 16.51
C THR A 225 11.09 -16.06 16.58
N VAL A 226 11.96 -16.30 15.60
CA VAL A 226 13.31 -15.70 15.55
C VAL A 226 13.21 -14.20 15.32
N LEU A 227 12.35 -13.77 14.39
CA LEU A 227 12.12 -12.36 14.14
C LEU A 227 11.39 -11.67 15.30
N ALA A 228 10.40 -12.35 15.89
CA ALA A 228 9.68 -11.86 17.06
C ALA A 228 10.61 -11.64 18.25
N ASP A 229 11.49 -12.59 18.56
CA ASP A 229 12.46 -12.46 19.65
C ASP A 229 13.46 -11.32 19.39
N TYR A 230 13.92 -11.18 18.15
CA TYR A 230 14.77 -10.05 17.76
C TYR A 230 14.06 -8.71 17.97
N LEU A 231 12.84 -8.54 17.45
CA LEU A 231 12.09 -7.29 17.57
C LEU A 231 11.72 -6.97 19.02
N LYS A 232 11.30 -7.98 19.79
CA LYS A 232 11.04 -7.87 21.23
C LYS A 232 12.26 -7.37 22.01
N SER A 233 13.46 -7.78 21.61
CA SER A 233 14.71 -7.33 22.26
C SER A 233 15.01 -5.85 22.03
N LEU A 234 14.39 -5.23 21.02
CA LEU A 234 14.57 -3.82 20.65
C LEU A 234 13.45 -2.92 21.21
N GLU A 235 12.34 -3.50 21.64
CA GLU A 235 11.18 -2.78 22.15
C GLU A 235 11.30 -2.51 23.66
N PRO A 236 10.61 -1.50 24.20
CA PRO A 236 10.56 -1.26 25.63
C PRO A 236 10.03 -2.49 26.38
N ALA A 237 10.72 -2.90 27.45
CA ALA A 237 10.36 -4.09 28.22
C ALA A 237 8.93 -4.02 28.79
N GLU A 238 8.43 -2.79 29.01
CA GLU A 238 7.08 -2.51 29.49
C GLU A 238 5.99 -3.02 28.55
N PHE A 239 6.25 -3.11 27.23
CA PHE A 239 5.28 -3.57 26.23
C PHE A 239 5.04 -5.07 26.32
N HIS A 240 5.97 -5.81 26.92
CA HIS A 240 5.89 -7.27 27.09
C HIS A 240 5.65 -7.67 28.54
N ASN A 241 5.31 -6.71 29.41
CA ASN A 241 5.01 -6.97 30.82
C ASN A 241 3.52 -7.27 31.01
N LEU A 242 3.24 -8.44 31.60
CA LEU A 242 1.87 -8.91 31.82
C LEU A 242 1.04 -7.98 32.72
N GLU A 243 1.62 -7.46 33.79
CA GLU A 243 0.90 -6.61 34.74
C GLU A 243 0.62 -5.22 34.16
N ASN A 244 1.55 -4.67 33.37
CA ASN A 244 1.32 -3.44 32.61
C ASN A 244 0.17 -3.64 31.61
N LYS A 245 0.18 -4.76 30.86
CA LYS A 245 -0.90 -5.06 29.92
C LYS A 245 -2.23 -5.24 30.62
N LYS A 246 -2.29 -5.98 31.73
CA LYS A 246 -3.52 -6.10 32.54
C LYS A 246 -4.03 -4.74 33.00
N HIS A 247 -3.13 -3.85 33.42
CA HIS A 247 -3.49 -2.49 33.81
C HIS A 247 -4.09 -1.69 32.63
N GLU A 248 -3.45 -1.72 31.46
CA GLU A 248 -3.93 -1.09 30.22
C GLU A 248 -5.31 -1.61 29.81
N LEU A 249 -5.51 -2.92 29.88
CA LEU A 249 -6.72 -3.60 29.42
C LEU A 249 -7.91 -3.50 30.40
N LYS A 250 -7.75 -2.88 31.58
CA LYS A 250 -8.88 -2.64 32.51
C LYS A 250 -10.06 -1.93 31.84
N LYS A 251 -9.78 -1.04 30.89
CA LYS A 251 -10.79 -0.30 30.12
C LYS A 251 -11.66 -1.21 29.22
N TYR A 252 -11.18 -2.39 28.87
CA TYR A 252 -11.89 -3.37 28.04
C TYR A 252 -12.78 -4.33 28.83
N LYS A 253 -12.70 -4.32 30.18
CA LYS A 253 -13.56 -5.13 31.05
C LYS A 253 -13.58 -6.62 30.64
N LEU A 254 -12.41 -7.17 30.34
CA LEU A 254 -12.26 -8.58 29.98
C LEU A 254 -12.79 -9.45 31.14
N THR A 255 -13.42 -10.58 30.80
CA THR A 255 -13.86 -11.55 31.80
C THR A 255 -12.65 -12.31 32.38
N ASP A 256 -12.77 -12.80 33.61
CA ASP A 256 -11.71 -13.63 34.22
C ASP A 256 -11.41 -14.87 33.39
N GLU A 257 -12.43 -15.44 32.74
CA GLU A 257 -12.30 -16.56 31.80
C GLU A 257 -11.45 -16.21 30.59
N LEU A 258 -11.70 -15.07 29.93
CA LEU A 258 -10.92 -14.62 28.77
C LEU A 258 -9.47 -14.30 29.18
N ILE A 259 -9.29 -13.64 30.33
CA ILE A 259 -7.94 -13.38 30.87
C ILE A 259 -7.22 -14.71 31.11
N SER A 260 -7.87 -15.66 31.78
CA SER A 260 -7.29 -16.98 32.07
C SER A 260 -6.89 -17.70 30.78
N PHE A 261 -7.75 -17.68 29.76
CA PHE A 261 -7.46 -18.28 28.46
C PHE A 261 -6.24 -17.64 27.80
N LEU A 262 -6.19 -16.31 27.67
CA LEU A 262 -5.11 -15.58 27.01
C LEU A 262 -3.78 -15.60 27.80
N THR A 263 -3.80 -16.00 29.07
CA THR A 263 -2.59 -16.25 29.88
C THR A 263 -2.21 -17.73 29.97
N GLY A 264 -3.00 -18.61 29.35
CA GLY A 264 -2.73 -20.04 29.30
C GLY A 264 -1.68 -20.44 28.27
N ASP A 265 -1.44 -21.74 28.17
CA ASP A 265 -0.50 -22.37 27.23
C ASP A 265 -1.18 -22.86 25.93
N LYS A 266 -2.50 -23.11 25.98
CA LYS A 266 -3.29 -23.56 24.83
C LYS A 266 -4.04 -22.40 24.17
N LEU A 267 -3.35 -21.70 23.28
CA LEU A 267 -3.88 -20.55 22.52
C LEU A 267 -4.32 -20.90 21.08
N ARG A 268 -4.37 -22.19 20.74
CA ARG A 268 -4.98 -22.68 19.50
C ARG A 268 -6.34 -23.29 19.78
N LEU A 269 -7.34 -22.81 19.06
CA LEU A 269 -8.66 -23.42 18.96
C LEU A 269 -8.74 -24.20 17.66
N GLU A 270 -8.86 -25.53 17.75
CA GLU A 270 -9.10 -26.40 16.59
C GLU A 270 -10.61 -26.40 16.30
N LEU A 271 -10.98 -26.25 15.03
CA LEU A 271 -12.37 -26.24 14.57
C LEU A 271 -12.71 -27.57 13.89
N ALA A 272 -13.95 -28.01 14.03
CA ALA A 272 -14.48 -29.12 13.28
C ALA A 272 -14.53 -28.78 11.78
N GLN A 273 -14.51 -29.81 10.93
CA GLN A 273 -14.65 -29.65 9.48
C GLN A 273 -15.91 -28.83 9.17
N ASN A 274 -15.72 -27.76 8.41
CA ASN A 274 -16.76 -26.82 8.02
C ASN A 274 -16.65 -26.46 6.54
N GLU A 275 -17.71 -25.88 5.99
CA GLU A 275 -17.86 -25.59 4.56
C GLU A 275 -16.88 -24.51 4.06
N TYR A 276 -16.31 -23.74 4.99
CA TYR A 276 -15.33 -22.69 4.72
C TYR A 276 -13.88 -23.17 4.89
N GLU A 277 -13.66 -24.44 5.25
CA GLU A 277 -12.33 -25.02 5.42
C GLU A 277 -11.44 -24.29 6.46
N ILE A 278 -12.04 -23.64 7.46
CA ILE A 278 -11.30 -23.01 8.56
C ILE A 278 -10.93 -24.08 9.57
N GLY A 279 -9.68 -24.54 9.59
CA GLY A 279 -9.23 -25.61 10.49
C GLY A 279 -8.93 -25.17 11.91
N TYR A 280 -8.41 -23.95 12.10
CA TYR A 280 -8.03 -23.44 13.43
C TYR A 280 -8.08 -21.92 13.53
N ILE A 281 -8.10 -21.43 14.77
CA ILE A 281 -7.83 -20.04 15.14
C ILE A 281 -6.71 -20.03 16.16
N ASP A 282 -5.63 -19.30 15.87
CA ASP A 282 -4.59 -19.01 16.84
C ASP A 282 -4.91 -17.68 17.53
N PHE A 283 -4.72 -17.64 18.85
CA PHE A 283 -4.91 -16.48 19.68
C PHE A 283 -3.57 -15.88 20.10
N PHE A 284 -3.54 -14.56 20.27
CA PHE A 284 -2.44 -13.89 20.93
C PHE A 284 -2.40 -14.28 22.41
N THR A 285 -1.20 -14.21 23.00
CA THR A 285 -1.11 -14.10 24.46
C THR A 285 -1.77 -12.79 24.91
N LEU A 286 -2.15 -12.67 26.18
CA LEU A 286 -2.75 -11.44 26.70
C LEU A 286 -1.87 -10.21 26.40
N THR A 287 -0.55 -10.36 26.57
CA THR A 287 0.47 -9.33 26.29
C THR A 287 0.50 -8.90 24.83
N ASP A 288 0.22 -9.80 23.90
CA ASP A 288 0.34 -9.55 22.46
C ASP A 288 -0.97 -9.07 21.82
N THR A 289 -2.08 -9.02 22.57
CA THR A 289 -3.37 -8.50 22.07
C THR A 289 -3.26 -7.06 21.56
N ILE A 290 -3.99 -6.75 20.49
CA ILE A 290 -3.85 -5.49 19.74
C ILE A 290 -5.10 -4.63 19.91
N GLU A 291 -4.94 -3.38 20.33
CA GLU A 291 -6.03 -2.42 20.34
C GLU A 291 -6.30 -1.90 18.93
N MET A 292 -7.56 -1.97 18.50
CA MET A 292 -7.96 -1.54 17.16
C MET A 292 -9.20 -0.63 17.20
N LYS A 293 -9.41 0.10 16.12
CA LYS A 293 -10.56 1.01 15.98
C LYS A 293 -11.32 0.75 14.69
N VAL A 294 -12.48 0.13 14.80
CA VAL A 294 -13.41 -0.09 13.69
C VAL A 294 -14.53 0.96 13.75
N GLY A 295 -14.50 1.92 12.82
CA GLY A 295 -15.40 3.08 12.84
C GLY A 295 -15.27 3.89 14.13
N ARG A 296 -16.34 3.90 14.95
CA ARG A 296 -16.35 4.56 16.28
C ARG A 296 -16.10 3.58 17.44
N GLN A 297 -15.94 2.30 17.15
CA GLN A 297 -15.79 1.24 18.14
C GLN A 297 -14.31 1.04 18.49
N LYS A 298 -14.01 0.90 19.78
CA LYS A 298 -12.69 0.43 20.24
C LYS A 298 -12.82 -1.05 20.53
N LEU A 299 -12.07 -1.86 19.82
CA LEU A 299 -12.07 -3.31 19.95
C LEU A 299 -10.66 -3.76 20.38
N LEU A 300 -10.57 -4.99 20.88
CA LEU A 300 -9.30 -5.63 21.20
C LEU A 300 -9.18 -6.89 20.36
N ARG A 301 -8.27 -6.93 19.40
CA ARG A 301 -8.01 -8.13 18.60
C ARG A 301 -7.40 -9.21 19.48
N LEU A 302 -8.04 -10.37 19.43
CA LEU A 302 -7.67 -11.56 20.19
C LEU A 302 -6.95 -12.60 19.32
N SER A 303 -7.35 -12.72 18.05
CA SER A 303 -6.76 -13.70 17.13
C SER A 303 -5.41 -13.23 16.58
N ALA A 304 -4.43 -14.12 16.61
CA ALA A 304 -3.17 -13.99 15.90
C ALA A 304 -3.31 -14.42 14.43
N ASP A 305 -3.95 -15.56 14.17
CA ASP A 305 -4.05 -16.17 12.84
C ASP A 305 -5.40 -16.90 12.67
N PHE A 306 -5.87 -16.95 11.42
CA PHE A 306 -7.05 -17.69 10.98
C PHE A 306 -6.64 -18.58 9.83
N ASP A 307 -6.88 -19.89 9.96
CA ASP A 307 -6.59 -20.81 8.88
C ASP A 307 -7.37 -20.44 7.62
N ASN A 308 -6.68 -20.35 6.48
CA ASN A 308 -7.21 -19.95 5.17
C ASN A 308 -7.84 -18.54 5.05
N TYR A 309 -7.96 -17.77 6.14
CA TYR A 309 -8.66 -16.46 6.15
C TYR A 309 -7.86 -15.39 6.90
N SER A 310 -6.70 -15.01 6.36
CA SER A 310 -5.82 -13.99 6.96
C SER A 310 -6.43 -12.58 7.14
N HIS A 311 -7.55 -12.29 6.47
CA HIS A 311 -8.27 -11.01 6.60
C HIS A 311 -9.32 -11.02 7.73
N LEU A 312 -9.62 -12.17 8.35
CA LEU A 312 -10.54 -12.26 9.48
C LEU A 312 -9.83 -12.02 10.80
N GLN A 313 -10.50 -11.32 11.71
CA GLN A 313 -10.00 -11.02 13.04
C GLN A 313 -11.09 -11.29 14.08
N LEU A 314 -10.77 -12.13 15.07
CA LEU A 314 -11.60 -12.31 16.24
C LEU A 314 -11.26 -11.22 17.25
N VAL A 315 -12.27 -10.50 17.71
CA VAL A 315 -12.10 -9.27 18.49
C VAL A 315 -13.01 -9.29 19.72
N TRP A 316 -12.59 -8.59 20.77
CA TRP A 316 -13.41 -8.33 21.94
C TRP A 316 -14.03 -6.93 21.87
N ASN A 317 -15.34 -6.87 21.99
CA ASN A 317 -16.10 -5.64 22.10
C ASN A 317 -16.49 -5.38 23.56
N PRO A 318 -15.94 -4.35 24.23
CA PRO A 318 -16.20 -4.09 25.65
C PRO A 318 -17.62 -3.54 25.95
N LYS A 319 -18.46 -3.33 24.93
CA LYS A 319 -19.84 -2.81 25.11
C LYS A 319 -20.76 -3.88 25.71
N LYS A 320 -21.84 -3.43 26.38
CA LYS A 320 -22.94 -4.27 26.90
C LYS A 320 -22.52 -5.56 27.64
N LYS A 321 -21.46 -5.52 28.46
CA LYS A 321 -20.85 -6.64 29.22
C LYS A 321 -19.78 -7.47 28.50
N GLY A 322 -19.39 -7.11 27.28
CA GLY A 322 -18.32 -7.79 26.58
C GLY A 322 -18.84 -8.91 25.68
N LEU A 323 -18.57 -8.83 24.38
CA LEU A 323 -18.87 -9.88 23.42
C LEU A 323 -17.64 -10.16 22.56
N ILE A 324 -17.53 -11.40 22.11
CA ILE A 324 -16.69 -11.75 20.97
C ILE A 324 -17.37 -11.24 19.71
N GLY A 325 -16.60 -10.62 18.83
CA GLY A 325 -17.00 -10.20 17.50
C GLY A 325 -16.06 -10.77 16.45
N CYS A 326 -16.49 -10.71 15.19
CA CYS A 326 -15.63 -10.94 14.03
C CYS A 326 -15.52 -9.65 13.24
N TYR A 327 -14.31 -9.35 12.76
CA TYR A 327 -14.04 -8.25 11.84
C TYR A 327 -13.38 -8.79 10.57
N ASP A 328 -14.01 -8.52 9.44
CA ASP A 328 -13.44 -8.75 8.11
C ASP A 328 -12.74 -7.48 7.65
N VAL A 329 -11.40 -7.54 7.56
CA VAL A 329 -10.56 -6.41 7.13
C VAL A 329 -10.74 -6.11 5.64
N GLU A 330 -10.98 -7.13 4.81
CA GLU A 330 -11.12 -6.99 3.37
C GLU A 330 -12.42 -6.27 3.00
N HIS A 331 -13.54 -6.72 3.59
CA HIS A 331 -14.86 -6.14 3.36
C HIS A 331 -15.21 -4.98 4.29
N GLN A 332 -14.39 -4.73 5.32
CA GLN A 332 -14.62 -3.75 6.39
C GLN A 332 -15.93 -4.00 7.16
N GLU A 333 -16.29 -5.28 7.32
CA GLU A 333 -17.53 -5.71 7.96
C GLU A 333 -17.28 -6.21 9.38
N TYR A 334 -18.17 -5.84 10.30
CA TYR A 334 -18.05 -6.16 11.72
C TYR A 334 -19.39 -6.64 12.28
N ALA A 335 -19.38 -7.74 13.02
CA ALA A 335 -20.53 -8.19 13.80
C ALA A 335 -20.14 -8.66 15.20
N ASP A 336 -21.02 -8.43 16.17
CA ASP A 336 -20.96 -9.11 17.48
C ASP A 336 -21.45 -10.56 17.28
N LEU A 337 -20.70 -11.54 17.78
CA LEU A 337 -21.03 -12.96 17.68
C LEU A 337 -21.83 -13.44 18.90
N CYS A 338 -21.17 -13.52 20.06
CA CYS A 338 -21.70 -14.11 21.29
C CYS A 338 -20.77 -13.84 22.49
N SER A 339 -21.09 -14.39 23.66
CA SER A 339 -20.15 -14.39 24.78
C SER A 339 -18.94 -15.31 24.52
N PHE A 340 -17.83 -15.08 25.21
CA PHE A 340 -16.62 -15.90 25.03
C PHE A 340 -16.85 -17.39 25.35
N ALA A 341 -17.60 -17.69 26.40
CA ALA A 341 -17.93 -19.06 26.78
C ALA A 341 -18.79 -19.78 25.72
N GLU A 342 -19.78 -19.08 25.16
CA GLU A 342 -20.61 -19.61 24.07
C GLU A 342 -19.78 -19.81 22.79
N PHE A 343 -18.89 -18.88 22.48
CA PHE A 343 -18.00 -19.00 21.33
C PHE A 343 -17.10 -20.24 21.43
N LEU A 344 -16.45 -20.47 22.58
CA LEU A 344 -15.60 -21.65 22.76
C LEU A 344 -16.39 -22.97 22.71
N ALA A 345 -17.68 -22.95 23.04
CA ALA A 345 -18.51 -24.14 22.99
C ALA A 345 -18.92 -24.53 21.56
N GLN A 346 -19.13 -23.55 20.68
CA GLN A 346 -19.64 -23.76 19.30
C GLN A 346 -19.05 -22.73 18.31
N PRO A 347 -17.73 -22.66 18.13
CA PRO A 347 -17.09 -21.58 17.38
C PRO A 347 -17.51 -21.56 15.90
N GLU A 348 -17.65 -22.73 15.28
CA GLU A 348 -18.02 -22.87 13.87
C GLU A 348 -19.40 -22.26 13.58
N MET A 349 -20.37 -22.48 14.48
CA MET A 349 -21.72 -21.97 14.31
C MET A 349 -21.73 -20.44 14.19
N TYR A 350 -20.96 -19.74 15.03
CA TYR A 350 -20.95 -18.28 15.02
C TYR A 350 -20.12 -17.71 13.87
N LEU A 351 -19.03 -18.36 13.48
CA LEU A 351 -18.22 -17.95 12.35
C LEU A 351 -18.96 -18.14 11.02
N ILE A 352 -19.64 -19.28 10.83
CA ILE A 352 -20.43 -19.56 9.63
C ILE A 352 -21.54 -18.51 9.48
N LYS A 353 -22.28 -18.21 10.55
CA LYS A 353 -23.30 -17.15 10.54
C LYS A 353 -22.74 -15.79 10.14
N PHE A 354 -21.53 -15.46 10.58
CA PHE A 354 -20.86 -14.23 10.17
C PHE A 354 -20.55 -14.24 8.67
N LEU A 355 -19.95 -15.32 8.17
CA LEU A 355 -19.57 -15.49 6.76
C LEU A 355 -20.78 -15.53 5.82
N GLU A 356 -21.93 -16.00 6.29
CA GLU A 356 -23.19 -16.04 5.56
C GLU A 356 -23.99 -14.73 5.65
N GLY A 357 -23.55 -13.76 6.47
CA GLY A 357 -24.23 -12.49 6.68
C GLY A 357 -25.53 -12.60 7.49
N GLU A 358 -25.62 -13.58 8.39
CA GLU A 358 -26.82 -13.87 9.19
C GLU A 358 -26.87 -13.16 10.57
N LEU A 359 -25.94 -12.23 10.86
CA LEU A 359 -25.77 -11.59 12.18
C LEU A 359 -26.18 -10.11 12.25
#